data_AF-A0A9D1G9U7-F1
#
_entry.id   AF-A0A9D1G9U7-F1
#
_cell.length_a   1.000
_cell.length_b   1.000
_cell.length_c   1.000
_cell.angle_alpha   90.00
_cell.angle_beta   90.00
_cell.angle_gamma   90.00
#
_symmetry.space_group_name_H-M   'P 1'
#
loop_
_entity.id
_entity.type
_entity.pdbx_description
1 polymer ?
#
loop_
_entity_poly.entity_id
_entity_poly.type
_entity_poly.pdbx_seq_one_letter_code
_entity_poly.pdbx_strand_id
1 'polypeptide(L)'
;GRISKIAEYNTIVTKLLPERLEELLNKDVQLTFSGYFISHLKIKELVATIYNMLDIIKGNFAKLKFGGFEEQYAEIEEKLTLLTDALENEISCKINFDEHYKEVLHQAQIVEADFIKVKRQYNEAKEYYHMDDIIEQRFVKFQNAAAHLSDKKREFEGFIFSNSRNPYSFMVQKMNLIQLENQEIEGEIQFFNQYFIDMKQYAEETYLKEHELTCQLIQTVGFVRQNNLDIILDFYQNEIQAAFSSLQKIREELKLKPIRISYIKEQFNSIQGNVLDLIQLIKQRVQEANLAAQSIIYANQLRSEFNQVDQLLKEAESNYAQQNYKETAEMVIQILKEYHPVAYQMLGGK
;
A
#
# COMPACT_ATOMS: atom_id res chain seq x y z
N GLY A 1 23.05 -12.31 -70.52
CA GLY A 1 21.97 -12.09 -69.55
C GLY A 1 21.82 -10.65 -69.09
N ARG A 2 21.68 -9.68 -70.00
CA ARG A 2 21.21 -8.31 -69.67
C ARG A 2 19.76 -8.08 -70.12
N ILE A 3 19.34 -8.74 -71.20
CA ILE A 3 17.99 -8.65 -71.76
C ILE A 3 16.94 -9.32 -70.84
N SER A 4 17.24 -10.45 -70.19
CA SER A 4 16.32 -11.06 -69.20
C SER A 4 16.08 -10.16 -67.99
N LYS A 5 17.14 -9.55 -67.43
CA LYS A 5 17.00 -8.60 -66.32
C LYS A 5 16.22 -7.35 -66.72
N ILE A 6 16.43 -6.84 -67.94
CA ILE A 6 15.64 -5.71 -68.47
C ILE A 6 14.17 -6.10 -68.63
N ALA A 7 13.87 -7.30 -69.12
CA ALA A 7 12.50 -7.80 -69.24
C ALA A 7 11.84 -8.00 -67.85
N GLU A 8 12.58 -8.52 -66.87
CA GLU A 8 12.14 -8.64 -65.47
C GLU A 8 11.86 -7.26 -64.86
N TYR A 9 12.79 -6.30 -64.98
CA TYR A 9 12.56 -4.94 -64.49
C TYR A 9 11.43 -4.21 -65.23
N ASN A 10 11.28 -4.43 -66.54
CA ASN A 10 10.15 -3.86 -67.28
C ASN A 10 8.84 -4.46 -66.80
N THR A 11 8.78 -5.77 -66.52
CA THR A 11 7.59 -6.45 -66.00
C THR A 11 7.25 -5.98 -64.57
N ILE A 12 8.26 -5.75 -63.75
CA ILE A 12 8.11 -5.20 -62.39
C ILE A 12 7.58 -3.74 -62.44
N VAL A 13 8.08 -2.92 -63.37
CA VAL A 13 7.69 -1.50 -63.52
C VAL A 13 6.35 -1.31 -64.25
N THR A 14 6.00 -2.19 -65.18
CA THR A 14 4.74 -2.09 -65.94
C THR A 14 3.57 -2.86 -65.35
N LYS A 15 3.80 -3.90 -64.53
CA LYS A 15 2.71 -4.72 -63.95
C LYS A 15 2.73 -4.78 -62.43
N LEU A 16 3.87 -5.13 -61.83
CA LEU A 16 3.91 -5.46 -60.40
C LEU A 16 3.73 -4.25 -59.46
N LEU A 17 4.38 -3.12 -59.79
CA LEU A 17 4.26 -1.88 -59.01
C LEU A 17 2.90 -1.20 -59.19
N PRO A 18 2.34 -1.10 -60.41
CA PRO A 18 0.97 -0.62 -60.61
C PRO A 18 -0.07 -1.50 -59.92
N GLU A 19 0.03 -2.83 -60.01
CA GLU A 19 -0.91 -3.75 -59.35
C GLU A 19 -0.86 -3.61 -57.82
N ARG A 20 0.33 -3.50 -57.21
CA ARG A 20 0.43 -3.26 -55.76
C ARG A 20 -0.06 -1.87 -55.34
N LEU A 21 0.11 -0.86 -56.18
CA LEU A 21 -0.46 0.47 -55.95
C LEU A 21 -1.98 0.48 -56.09
N GLU A 22 -2.52 -0.28 -57.05
CA GLU A 22 -3.97 -0.48 -57.21
C GLU A 22 -4.55 -1.30 -56.07
N GLU A 23 -3.86 -2.33 -55.56
CA GLU A 23 -4.25 -3.07 -54.37
C GLU A 23 -4.27 -2.18 -53.12
N LEU A 24 -3.29 -1.29 -52.95
CA LEU A 24 -3.29 -0.30 -51.88
C LEU A 24 -4.41 0.73 -52.03
N LEU A 25 -4.64 1.24 -53.25
CA LEU A 25 -5.78 2.12 -53.54
C LEU A 25 -7.12 1.44 -53.28
N ASN A 26 -7.26 0.16 -53.62
CA ASN A 26 -8.46 -0.61 -53.38
C ASN A 26 -8.65 -0.89 -51.88
N LYS A 27 -7.59 -1.21 -51.14
CA LYS A 27 -7.61 -1.32 -49.67
C LYS A 27 -8.01 0.02 -49.03
N ASP A 28 -7.46 1.13 -49.50
CA ASP A 28 -7.84 2.48 -49.04
C ASP A 28 -9.31 2.80 -49.29
N VAL A 29 -9.83 2.48 -50.48
CA VAL A 29 -11.24 2.70 -50.82
C VAL A 29 -12.15 1.80 -49.97
N GLN A 30 -11.76 0.55 -49.72
CA GLN A 30 -12.49 -0.37 -48.83
C GLN A 30 -12.46 0.10 -47.38
N LEU A 31 -11.35 0.65 -46.91
CA LEU A 31 -11.22 1.20 -45.57
C LEU A 31 -12.00 2.53 -45.44
N THR A 32 -12.01 3.36 -46.47
CA THR A 32 -12.84 4.58 -46.51
C THR A 32 -14.33 4.23 -46.50
N PHE A 33 -14.72 3.15 -47.19
CA PHE A 33 -16.10 2.66 -47.24
C PHE A 33 -16.56 2.02 -45.92
N SER A 34 -15.65 1.39 -45.17
CA SER A 34 -15.91 0.82 -43.84
C SER A 34 -15.77 1.83 -42.68
N GLY A 35 -15.69 3.12 -43.01
CA GLY A 35 -15.76 4.23 -42.04
C GLY A 35 -14.42 4.61 -41.40
N TYR A 36 -13.29 4.14 -41.94
CA TYR A 36 -11.96 4.49 -41.43
C TYR A 36 -11.51 5.85 -41.96
N PHE A 37 -11.12 6.74 -41.06
CA PHE A 37 -10.57 8.05 -41.42
C PHE A 37 -9.03 8.00 -41.53
N ILE A 38 -8.56 7.48 -42.66
CA ILE A 38 -7.13 7.36 -42.98
C ILE A 38 -6.57 8.69 -43.56
N SER A 39 -7.28 9.80 -43.38
CA SER A 39 -6.92 11.10 -44.00
C SER A 39 -5.54 11.64 -43.56
N HIS A 40 -5.02 11.16 -42.42
CA HIS A 40 -3.71 11.57 -41.90
C HIS A 40 -2.54 10.96 -42.66
N LEU A 41 -2.76 9.81 -43.31
CA LEU A 41 -1.69 9.00 -43.91
C LEU A 41 -1.31 9.50 -45.31
N LYS A 42 -2.00 10.54 -45.82
CA LYS A 42 -1.69 11.24 -47.08
C LYS A 42 -1.37 10.28 -48.23
N ILE A 43 -2.06 9.14 -48.28
CA ILE A 43 -1.74 8.05 -49.19
C ILE A 43 -1.88 8.53 -50.64
N LYS A 44 -2.80 9.45 -50.91
CA LYS A 44 -2.94 10.08 -52.24
C LYS A 44 -1.73 10.92 -52.67
N GLU A 45 -1.08 11.64 -51.75
CA GLU A 45 0.13 12.41 -52.06
C GLU A 45 1.34 11.48 -52.26
N LEU A 46 1.44 10.44 -51.44
CA LEU A 46 2.56 9.50 -51.52
C LEU A 46 2.44 8.55 -52.70
N VAL A 47 1.25 8.06 -53.01
CA VAL A 47 0.97 7.32 -54.25
C VAL A 47 1.27 8.18 -55.46
N ALA A 48 0.95 9.48 -55.43
CA ALA A 48 1.36 10.41 -56.49
C ALA A 48 2.89 10.58 -56.56
N THR A 49 3.60 10.63 -55.44
CA THR A 49 5.07 10.65 -55.45
C THR A 49 5.67 9.34 -55.97
N ILE A 50 5.05 8.20 -55.68
CA ILE A 50 5.46 6.90 -56.21
C ILE A 50 5.17 6.83 -57.71
N TYR A 51 4.03 7.32 -58.20
CA TYR A 51 3.77 7.45 -59.63
C TYR A 51 4.77 8.38 -60.32
N ASN A 52 5.13 9.51 -59.70
CA ASN A 52 6.16 10.41 -60.22
C ASN A 52 7.54 9.73 -60.25
N MET A 53 7.90 8.96 -59.21
CA MET A 53 9.15 8.17 -59.19
C MET A 53 9.12 7.06 -60.23
N LEU A 54 7.98 6.40 -60.45
CA LEU A 54 7.77 5.42 -61.51
C LEU A 54 7.87 6.04 -62.91
N ASP A 55 7.39 7.27 -63.11
CA ASP A 55 7.51 7.98 -64.38
C ASP A 55 8.94 8.45 -64.64
N ILE A 56 9.67 8.87 -63.60
CA ILE A 56 11.12 9.14 -63.69
C ILE A 56 11.89 7.87 -64.05
N ILE A 57 11.54 6.74 -63.42
CA ILE A 57 12.07 5.42 -63.73
C ILE A 57 11.79 5.03 -65.18
N LYS A 58 10.54 5.16 -65.65
CA LYS A 58 10.15 4.91 -67.06
C LYS A 58 10.93 5.82 -68.03
N GLY A 59 11.12 7.08 -67.67
CA GLY A 59 11.94 8.04 -68.42
C GLY A 59 13.43 7.68 -68.45
N ASN A 60 13.96 7.09 -67.38
CA ASN A 60 15.34 6.60 -67.29
C ASN A 60 15.53 5.27 -68.03
N PHE A 61 14.51 4.40 -68.08
CA PHE A 61 14.46 3.21 -68.94
C PHE A 61 14.46 3.58 -70.42
N ALA A 62 13.69 4.60 -70.83
CA ALA A 62 13.69 5.11 -72.20
C ALA A 62 15.06 5.67 -72.62
N LYS A 63 15.85 6.16 -71.65
CA LYS A 63 17.20 6.70 -71.84
C LYS A 63 18.33 5.68 -71.61
N LEU A 64 18.02 4.39 -71.37
CA LEU A 64 18.98 3.27 -71.23
C LEU A 64 20.09 3.49 -70.17
N LYS A 65 19.79 4.17 -69.06
CA LYS A 65 20.72 4.28 -67.91
C LYS A 65 20.27 3.33 -66.78
N PHE A 66 21.06 2.29 -66.54
CA PHE A 66 20.76 1.23 -65.57
C PHE A 66 21.36 1.45 -64.16
N GLY A 67 21.93 2.62 -63.88
CA GLY A 67 22.46 2.94 -62.55
C GLY A 67 21.36 3.51 -61.65
N GLY A 68 21.15 2.88 -60.48
CA GLY A 68 20.24 3.38 -59.44
C GLY A 68 18.81 2.83 -59.45
N PHE A 69 18.49 1.88 -60.35
CA PHE A 69 17.15 1.28 -60.39
C PHE A 69 16.86 0.41 -59.17
N GLU A 70 17.83 -0.39 -58.70
CA GLU A 70 17.64 -1.25 -57.52
C GLU A 70 17.50 -0.44 -56.23
N GLU A 71 18.21 0.67 -56.08
CA GLU A 71 18.10 1.57 -54.93
C GLU A 71 16.74 2.29 -54.93
N GLN A 72 16.29 2.80 -56.08
CA GLN A 72 14.97 3.44 -56.20
C GLN A 72 13.82 2.44 -56.03
N TYR A 73 14.01 1.20 -56.50
CA TYR A 73 13.04 0.12 -56.27
C TYR A 73 12.98 -0.26 -54.79
N ALA A 74 14.13 -0.39 -54.12
CA ALA A 74 14.19 -0.65 -52.69
C ALA A 74 13.56 0.48 -51.87
N GLU A 75 13.78 1.74 -52.21
CA GLU A 75 13.13 2.88 -51.54
C GLU A 75 11.61 2.88 -51.74
N ILE A 76 11.12 2.47 -52.91
CA ILE A 76 9.68 2.35 -53.17
C ILE A 76 9.11 1.16 -52.38
N GLU A 77 9.81 0.03 -52.36
CA GLU A 77 9.38 -1.16 -51.62
C GLU A 77 9.36 -0.90 -50.10
N GLU A 78 10.39 -0.24 -49.55
CA GLU A 78 10.43 0.16 -48.14
C GLU A 78 9.28 1.12 -47.79
N LYS A 79 9.00 2.12 -48.63
CA LYS A 79 7.85 3.02 -48.45
C LYS A 79 6.52 2.28 -48.55
N LEU A 80 6.39 1.29 -49.42
CA LEU A 80 5.19 0.46 -49.53
C LEU A 80 5.01 -0.46 -48.32
N THR A 81 6.09 -1.02 -47.78
CA THR A 81 6.05 -1.82 -46.55
C THR A 81 5.63 -0.96 -45.36
N LEU A 82 6.24 0.22 -45.17
CA LEU A 82 5.86 1.16 -44.12
C LEU A 82 4.38 1.58 -44.19
N LEU A 83 3.83 1.75 -45.40
CA LEU A 83 2.41 2.04 -45.59
C LEU A 83 1.52 0.86 -45.24
N THR A 84 1.93 -0.35 -45.62
CA THR A 84 1.17 -1.57 -45.30
C THR A 84 1.15 -1.81 -43.80
N ASP A 85 2.29 -1.64 -43.13
CA ASP A 85 2.41 -1.74 -41.67
C ASP A 85 1.54 -0.66 -40.97
N ALA A 86 1.53 0.57 -41.49
CA ALA A 86 0.69 1.64 -40.93
C ALA A 86 -0.82 1.35 -41.07
N LEU A 87 -1.24 0.74 -42.19
CA LEU A 87 -2.62 0.32 -42.41
C LEU A 87 -3.01 -0.85 -41.51
N GLU A 88 -2.14 -1.86 -41.37
CA GLU A 88 -2.35 -2.99 -40.46
C GLU A 88 -2.42 -2.54 -38.99
N ASN A 89 -1.61 -1.55 -38.61
CA ASN A 89 -1.68 -0.92 -37.29
C ASN A 89 -3.01 -0.19 -37.03
N GLU A 90 -3.59 0.47 -38.03
CA GLU A 90 -4.92 1.10 -37.88
C GLU A 90 -6.06 0.07 -37.78
N ILE A 91 -5.95 -1.06 -38.50
CA ILE A 91 -6.92 -2.16 -38.40
C ILE A 91 -6.86 -2.80 -37.01
N SER A 92 -5.67 -3.08 -36.49
CA SER A 92 -5.50 -3.64 -35.14
C SER A 92 -5.94 -2.66 -34.05
N CYS A 93 -5.68 -1.36 -34.21
CA CYS A 93 -6.16 -0.33 -33.30
C CYS A 93 -7.70 -0.28 -33.25
N LYS A 94 -8.41 -0.49 -34.36
CA LYS A 94 -9.88 -0.49 -34.33
C LYS A 94 -10.46 -1.71 -33.62
N ILE A 95 -9.92 -2.90 -33.83
CA ILE A 95 -10.38 -4.11 -33.12
C ILE A 95 -10.21 -3.90 -31.61
N ASN A 96 -9.03 -3.45 -31.18
CA ASN A 96 -8.76 -3.14 -29.78
C ASN A 96 -9.67 -2.02 -29.25
N PHE A 97 -9.97 -1.01 -30.08
CA PHE A 97 -10.89 0.05 -29.70
C PHE A 97 -12.30 -0.48 -29.49
N ASP A 98 -12.88 -1.21 -30.45
CA ASP A 98 -14.26 -1.71 -30.41
C ASP A 98 -14.49 -2.71 -29.26
N GLU A 99 -13.47 -3.49 -28.90
CA GLU A 99 -13.53 -4.43 -27.79
C GLU A 99 -13.36 -3.74 -26.43
N HIS A 100 -12.36 -2.87 -26.26
CA HIS A 100 -12.00 -2.33 -24.94
C HIS A 100 -12.67 -1.00 -24.59
N TYR A 101 -13.25 -0.23 -25.54
CA TYR A 101 -13.82 1.08 -25.21
C TYR A 101 -14.97 0.99 -24.19
N LYS A 102 -15.81 -0.04 -24.31
CA LYS A 102 -16.96 -0.23 -23.40
C LYS A 102 -16.51 -0.60 -21.99
N GLU A 103 -15.48 -1.44 -21.90
CA GLU A 103 -14.92 -1.88 -20.63
C GLU A 103 -14.25 -0.71 -19.90
N VAL A 104 -13.43 0.07 -20.60
CA VAL A 104 -12.74 1.23 -20.03
C VAL A 104 -13.73 2.31 -19.58
N LEU A 105 -14.79 2.56 -20.35
CA LEU A 105 -15.85 3.50 -19.95
C LEU A 105 -16.64 2.99 -18.73
N HIS A 106 -16.93 1.69 -18.68
CA HIS A 106 -17.62 1.11 -17.54
C HIS A 106 -16.76 1.14 -16.27
N GLN A 107 -15.47 0.81 -16.37
CA GLN A 107 -14.50 0.94 -15.28
C GLN A 107 -14.40 2.38 -14.80
N ALA A 108 -14.32 3.35 -15.70
CA ALA A 108 -14.32 4.77 -15.33
C ALA A 108 -15.59 5.19 -14.56
N GLN A 109 -16.78 4.68 -14.96
CA GLN A 109 -18.03 4.93 -14.24
C GLN A 109 -18.03 4.33 -12.82
N ILE A 110 -17.50 3.12 -12.65
CA ILE A 110 -17.39 2.46 -11.34
C ILE A 110 -16.43 3.26 -10.46
N VAL A 111 -15.27 3.65 -10.99
CA VAL A 111 -14.27 4.48 -10.30
C VAL A 111 -14.85 5.83 -9.87
N GLU A 112 -15.64 6.50 -10.72
CA GLU A 112 -16.36 7.73 -10.34
C GLU A 112 -17.38 7.51 -9.22
N ALA A 113 -18.13 6.40 -9.26
CA ALA A 113 -19.08 6.06 -8.20
C ALA A 113 -18.38 5.75 -6.87
N ASP A 114 -17.25 5.05 -6.91
CA ASP A 114 -16.44 4.73 -5.74
C ASP A 114 -15.72 5.96 -5.20
N PHE A 115 -15.26 6.87 -6.06
CA PHE A 115 -14.75 8.19 -5.66
C PHE A 115 -15.79 8.97 -4.85
N ILE A 116 -17.07 8.96 -5.26
CA ILE A 116 -18.15 9.63 -4.51
C ILE A 116 -18.34 8.97 -3.13
N LYS A 117 -18.23 7.64 -3.03
CA LYS A 117 -18.31 6.94 -1.74
C LYS A 117 -17.15 7.33 -0.83
N VAL A 118 -15.92 7.31 -1.35
CA VAL A 118 -14.71 7.72 -0.61
C VAL A 118 -14.83 9.18 -0.17
N LYS A 119 -15.37 10.07 -0.99
CA LYS A 119 -15.60 11.47 -0.62
C LYS A 119 -16.59 11.62 0.53
N ARG A 120 -17.66 10.82 0.56
CA ARG A 120 -18.61 10.80 1.69
C ARG A 120 -17.93 10.29 2.95
N GLN A 121 -17.21 9.17 2.85
CA GLN A 121 -16.44 8.60 3.96
C GLN A 121 -15.38 9.57 4.46
N TYR A 122 -14.73 10.33 3.59
CA TYR A 122 -13.76 11.36 3.96
C TYR A 122 -14.41 12.50 4.74
N ASN A 123 -15.57 12.98 4.29
CA ASN A 123 -16.31 14.03 5.00
C ASN A 123 -16.79 13.55 6.38
N GLU A 124 -17.32 12.33 6.46
CA GLU A 124 -17.67 11.70 7.73
C GLU A 124 -16.43 11.57 8.61
N ALA A 125 -15.34 11.01 8.10
CA ALA A 125 -14.08 10.86 8.82
C ALA A 125 -13.53 12.20 9.31
N LYS A 126 -13.69 13.30 8.56
CA LYS A 126 -13.27 14.65 8.98
C LYS A 126 -14.04 15.17 10.20
N GLU A 127 -15.28 14.71 10.42
CA GLU A 127 -16.05 15.06 11.64
C GLU A 127 -15.56 14.28 12.87
N TYR A 128 -15.08 13.05 12.67
CA TYR A 128 -14.67 12.15 13.76
C TYR A 128 -13.17 12.19 14.05
N TYR A 129 -12.33 12.47 13.06
CA TYR A 129 -10.88 12.35 13.11
C TYR A 129 -10.20 13.64 12.64
N HIS A 130 -9.11 13.99 13.32
CA HIS A 130 -8.25 15.06 12.86
C HIS A 130 -7.37 14.49 11.76
N MET A 131 -7.61 14.94 10.53
CA MET A 131 -6.82 14.52 9.38
C MET A 131 -5.53 15.35 9.34
N ASP A 132 -4.40 14.69 9.19
CA ASP A 132 -3.12 15.37 9.03
C ASP A 132 -3.10 16.16 7.70
N ASP A 133 -2.46 17.33 7.68
CA ASP A 133 -2.39 18.24 6.52
C ASP A 133 -1.89 17.55 5.24
N ILE A 134 -1.00 16.56 5.39
CA ILE A 134 -0.44 15.76 4.29
C ILE A 134 -1.54 14.96 3.57
N ILE A 135 -2.50 14.45 4.33
CA ILE A 135 -3.57 13.57 3.84
C ILE A 135 -4.68 14.41 3.24
N GLU A 136 -4.96 15.59 3.79
CA GLU A 136 -5.84 16.57 3.17
C GLU A 136 -5.28 17.05 1.82
N GLN A 137 -3.98 17.34 1.73
CA GLN A 137 -3.34 17.69 0.45
C GLN A 137 -3.38 16.53 -0.56
N ARG A 138 -3.17 15.29 -0.12
CA ARG A 138 -3.30 14.11 -0.99
C ARG A 138 -4.73 13.94 -1.49
N PHE A 139 -5.72 14.17 -0.63
CA PHE A 139 -7.13 14.12 -1.01
C PHE A 139 -7.50 15.22 -2.02
N VAL A 140 -6.97 16.43 -1.88
CA VAL A 140 -7.17 17.51 -2.87
C VAL A 140 -6.55 17.14 -4.22
N LYS A 141 -5.34 16.58 -4.24
CA LYS A 141 -4.72 16.08 -5.48
C LYS A 141 -5.56 14.99 -6.14
N PHE A 142 -6.06 14.06 -5.33
CA PHE A 142 -6.95 12.99 -5.77
C PHE A 142 -8.28 13.53 -6.31
N GLN A 143 -8.86 14.55 -5.68
CA GLN A 143 -10.07 15.22 -6.18
C GLN A 143 -9.84 15.92 -7.51
N ASN A 144 -8.70 16.58 -7.68
CA ASN A 144 -8.33 17.21 -8.95
C ASN A 144 -8.09 16.15 -10.04
N ALA A 145 -7.42 15.04 -9.72
CA ALA A 145 -7.20 13.92 -10.64
C ALA A 145 -8.53 13.30 -11.09
N ALA A 146 -9.46 13.06 -10.16
CA ALA A 146 -10.79 12.55 -10.50
C ALA A 146 -11.62 13.52 -11.36
N ALA A 147 -11.53 14.84 -11.09
CA ALA A 147 -12.17 15.85 -11.94
C ALA A 147 -11.57 15.86 -13.35
N HIS A 148 -10.23 15.82 -13.46
CA HIS A 148 -9.54 15.73 -14.73
C HIS A 148 -9.89 14.45 -15.52
N LEU A 149 -10.02 13.31 -14.84
CA LEU A 149 -10.47 12.07 -15.47
C LEU A 149 -11.90 12.20 -15.99
N SER A 150 -12.82 12.78 -15.21
CA SER A 150 -14.22 12.96 -15.63
C SER A 150 -14.33 13.91 -16.83
N ASP A 151 -13.55 14.99 -16.84
CA ASP A 151 -13.46 15.90 -17.99
C ASP A 151 -12.91 15.19 -19.23
N LYS A 152 -11.80 14.43 -19.10
CA LYS A 152 -11.21 13.66 -20.20
C LYS A 152 -12.14 12.56 -20.72
N LYS A 153 -12.89 11.90 -19.84
CA LYS A 153 -13.92 10.94 -20.21
C LYS A 153 -15.03 11.62 -20.99
N ARG A 154 -15.52 12.78 -20.56
CA ARG A 154 -16.53 13.55 -21.28
C ARG A 154 -16.03 14.05 -22.63
N GLU A 155 -14.77 14.47 -22.71
CA GLU A 155 -14.12 14.79 -23.99
C GLU A 155 -14.04 13.56 -24.90
N PHE A 156 -13.66 12.40 -24.37
CA PHE A 156 -13.58 11.13 -25.11
C PHE A 156 -14.94 10.64 -25.60
N GLU A 157 -15.97 10.65 -24.75
CA GLU A 157 -17.36 10.41 -25.15
C GLU A 157 -17.80 11.44 -26.19
N GLY A 158 -17.43 12.71 -26.01
CA GLY A 158 -17.62 13.78 -26.98
C GLY A 158 -17.04 13.41 -28.35
N PHE A 159 -15.79 12.94 -28.41
CA PHE A 159 -15.13 12.49 -29.64
C PHE A 159 -15.80 11.27 -30.29
N ILE A 160 -16.40 10.39 -29.49
CA ILE A 160 -17.17 9.23 -29.98
C ILE A 160 -18.52 9.70 -30.56
N PHE A 161 -19.26 10.54 -29.84
CA PHE A 161 -20.60 10.97 -30.23
C PHE A 161 -20.60 12.07 -31.30
N SER A 162 -19.54 12.89 -31.41
CA SER A 162 -19.42 13.94 -32.42
C SER A 162 -19.17 13.41 -33.84
N ASN A 163 -19.17 12.08 -34.04
CA ASN A 163 -19.01 11.42 -35.34
C ASN A 163 -17.77 11.94 -36.11
N SER A 164 -16.72 12.31 -35.38
CA SER A 164 -15.61 13.09 -35.92
C SER A 164 -14.42 12.18 -36.20
N ARG A 165 -14.24 11.83 -37.48
CA ARG A 165 -13.03 12.06 -38.31
C ARG A 165 -11.63 11.90 -37.68
N ASN A 166 -11.46 11.18 -36.58
CA ASN A 166 -10.19 11.03 -35.87
C ASN A 166 -9.59 9.64 -36.15
N PRO A 167 -8.26 9.53 -36.35
CA PRO A 167 -7.58 8.25 -36.51
C PRO A 167 -7.81 7.32 -35.30
N TYR A 168 -7.99 6.02 -35.54
CA TYR A 168 -8.22 5.06 -34.46
C TYR A 168 -6.97 4.86 -33.60
N SER A 169 -5.77 4.99 -34.19
CA SER A 169 -4.51 5.02 -33.43
C SER A 169 -4.51 6.08 -32.32
N PHE A 170 -4.99 7.30 -32.62
CA PHE A 170 -5.09 8.37 -31.64
C PHE A 170 -6.16 8.09 -30.57
N MET A 171 -7.27 7.44 -30.95
CA MET A 171 -8.31 7.06 -30.01
C MET A 171 -7.83 5.97 -29.03
N VAL A 172 -7.08 4.98 -29.51
CA VAL A 172 -6.49 3.93 -28.66
C VAL A 172 -5.44 4.52 -27.71
N GLN A 173 -4.60 5.45 -28.17
CA GLN A 173 -3.66 6.14 -27.28
C GLN A 173 -4.38 6.89 -26.16
N LYS A 174 -5.46 7.62 -26.48
CA LYS A 174 -6.28 8.29 -25.47
C LYS A 174 -6.98 7.31 -24.53
N MET A 175 -7.47 6.19 -25.04
CA MET A 175 -8.08 5.14 -24.24
C MET A 175 -7.08 4.56 -23.24
N ASN A 176 -5.84 4.26 -23.67
CA ASN A 176 -4.78 3.76 -22.79
C ASN A 176 -4.39 4.78 -21.72
N LEU A 177 -4.37 6.07 -22.05
CA LEU A 177 -4.14 7.14 -21.07
C LEU A 177 -5.26 7.18 -20.02
N ILE A 178 -6.52 7.08 -20.43
CA ILE A 178 -7.67 7.01 -19.51
C ILE A 178 -7.58 5.75 -18.64
N GLN A 179 -7.17 4.62 -19.21
CA GLN A 179 -7.01 3.37 -18.46
C GLN A 179 -5.91 3.48 -17.40
N LEU A 180 -4.78 4.11 -17.74
CA LEU A 180 -3.69 4.33 -16.79
C LEU A 180 -4.13 5.27 -15.65
N GLU A 181 -4.80 6.38 -15.98
CA GLU A 181 -5.34 7.30 -14.98
C GLU A 181 -6.43 6.66 -14.11
N ASN A 182 -7.27 5.78 -14.67
CA ASN A 182 -8.23 4.98 -13.91
C ASN A 182 -7.52 4.07 -12.90
N GLN A 183 -6.44 3.41 -13.30
CA GLN A 183 -5.67 2.53 -12.41
C GLN A 183 -5.00 3.31 -11.27
N GLU A 184 -4.45 4.49 -11.56
CA GLU A 184 -3.89 5.37 -10.52
C GLU A 184 -4.96 5.79 -9.50
N ILE A 185 -6.14 6.20 -9.99
CA ILE A 185 -7.26 6.60 -9.14
C ILE A 185 -7.79 5.40 -8.34
N GLU A 186 -7.88 4.21 -8.94
CA GLU A 186 -8.27 2.99 -8.23
C GLU A 186 -7.28 2.64 -7.10
N GLY A 187 -5.98 2.77 -7.36
CA GLY A 187 -4.94 2.60 -6.34
C GLY A 187 -5.08 3.59 -5.19
N GLU A 188 -5.37 4.86 -5.49
CA GLU A 188 -5.63 5.87 -4.46
C GLU A 188 -6.94 5.59 -3.70
N ILE A 189 -8.01 5.14 -4.37
CA ILE A 189 -9.26 4.69 -3.72
C ILE A 189 -8.99 3.57 -2.72
N GLN A 190 -8.23 2.55 -3.14
CA GLN A 190 -7.87 1.43 -2.27
C GLN A 190 -7.03 1.91 -1.09
N PHE A 191 -6.07 2.80 -1.31
CA PHE A 191 -5.28 3.40 -0.23
C PHE A 191 -6.16 4.15 0.78
N PHE A 192 -7.09 5.00 0.33
CA PHE A 192 -7.98 5.73 1.24
C PHE A 192 -8.94 4.81 1.98
N ASN A 193 -9.50 3.80 1.30
CA ASN A 193 -10.36 2.80 1.94
C ASN A 193 -9.60 2.04 3.04
N GLN A 194 -8.39 1.57 2.74
CA GLN A 194 -7.52 0.90 3.70
C GLN A 194 -7.21 1.84 4.87
N TYR A 195 -6.86 3.08 4.58
CA TYR A 195 -6.56 4.08 5.61
C TYR A 195 -7.74 4.32 6.56
N PHE A 196 -8.98 4.44 6.05
CA PHE A 196 -10.15 4.61 6.91
C PHE A 196 -10.43 3.35 7.76
N ILE A 197 -10.24 2.16 7.19
CA ILE A 197 -10.38 0.90 7.94
C ILE A 197 -9.33 0.84 9.04
N ASP A 198 -8.08 1.12 8.72
CA ASP A 198 -6.95 1.09 9.67
C ASP A 198 -7.16 2.12 10.79
N MET A 199 -7.64 3.34 10.47
CA MET A 199 -7.97 4.35 11.47
C MET A 199 -9.06 3.91 12.43
N LYS A 200 -10.13 3.31 11.90
CA LYS A 200 -11.23 2.81 12.72
C LYS A 200 -10.77 1.65 13.61
N GLN A 201 -10.08 0.67 13.03
CA GLN A 201 -9.55 -0.48 13.76
C GLN A 201 -8.58 -0.03 14.86
N TYR A 202 -7.71 0.94 14.56
CA TYR A 202 -6.77 1.44 15.56
C TYR A 202 -7.48 2.10 16.76
N ALA A 203 -8.52 2.89 16.52
CA ALA A 203 -9.30 3.49 17.59
C ALA A 203 -10.02 2.43 18.46
N GLU A 204 -10.62 1.42 17.84
CA GLU A 204 -11.29 0.31 18.53
C GLU A 204 -10.30 -0.54 19.32
N GLU A 205 -9.17 -0.92 18.72
CA GLU A 205 -8.11 -1.68 19.40
C GLU A 205 -7.52 -0.92 20.58
N THR A 206 -7.29 0.39 20.43
CA THR A 206 -6.75 1.22 21.51
C THR A 206 -7.72 1.28 22.69
N TYR A 207 -9.02 1.40 22.41
CA TYR A 207 -10.05 1.36 23.45
C TYR A 207 -10.08 0.02 24.21
N LEU A 208 -9.99 -1.11 23.48
CA LEU A 208 -9.95 -2.44 24.10
C LEU A 208 -8.69 -2.64 24.95
N LYS A 209 -7.51 -2.30 24.41
CA LYS A 209 -6.23 -2.45 25.12
C LYS A 209 -6.15 -1.54 26.34
N GLU A 210 -6.67 -0.31 26.27
CA GLU A 210 -6.76 0.60 27.42
C GLU A 210 -7.61 -0.02 28.55
N HIS A 211 -8.75 -0.62 28.20
CA HIS A 211 -9.60 -1.31 29.15
C HIS A 211 -8.91 -2.53 29.77
N GLU A 212 -8.24 -3.35 28.95
CA GLU A 212 -7.47 -4.50 29.43
C GLU A 212 -6.36 -4.10 30.39
N LEU A 213 -5.56 -3.08 30.07
CA LEU A 213 -4.50 -2.57 30.94
C LEU A 213 -5.05 -2.04 32.27
N THR A 214 -6.19 -1.33 32.23
CA THR A 214 -6.88 -0.87 33.43
C THR A 214 -7.29 -2.05 34.31
N CYS A 215 -7.89 -3.09 33.72
CA CYS A 215 -8.28 -4.30 34.43
C CYS A 215 -7.07 -5.03 35.03
N GLN A 216 -5.97 -5.15 34.29
CA GLN A 216 -4.73 -5.78 34.78
C GLN A 216 -4.10 -5.02 35.95
N LEU A 217 -4.11 -3.68 35.92
CA LEU A 217 -3.67 -2.86 37.04
C LEU A 217 -4.53 -3.11 38.29
N ILE A 218 -5.86 -3.09 38.14
CA ILE A 218 -6.79 -3.37 39.25
C ILE A 218 -6.57 -4.77 39.83
N GLN A 219 -6.40 -5.78 38.97
CA GLN A 219 -6.09 -7.15 39.40
C GLN A 219 -4.76 -7.23 40.14
N THR A 220 -3.75 -6.49 39.70
CA THR A 220 -2.43 -6.47 40.35
C THR A 220 -2.52 -5.82 41.74
N VAL A 221 -3.25 -4.71 41.88
CA VAL A 221 -3.54 -4.10 43.18
C VAL A 221 -4.30 -5.06 44.08
N GLY A 222 -5.33 -5.75 43.54
CA GLY A 222 -6.09 -6.77 44.26
C GLY A 222 -5.22 -7.94 44.73
N PHE A 223 -4.28 -8.39 43.87
CA PHE A 223 -3.34 -9.46 44.19
C PHE A 223 -2.41 -9.08 45.35
N VAL A 224 -1.90 -7.85 45.38
CA VAL A 224 -1.05 -7.37 46.50
C VAL A 224 -1.84 -7.36 47.82
N ARG A 225 -3.09 -6.87 47.80
CA ARG A 225 -3.98 -6.87 48.97
C ARG A 225 -4.30 -8.27 49.48
N GLN A 226 -4.52 -9.23 48.58
CA GLN A 226 -4.76 -10.63 48.97
C GLN A 226 -3.57 -11.27 49.69
N ASN A 227 -2.35 -10.82 49.39
CA ASN A 227 -1.14 -11.28 50.07
C ASN A 227 -0.83 -10.49 51.36
N ASN A 228 -1.70 -9.54 51.77
CA ASN A 228 -1.52 -8.65 52.93
C ASN A 228 -0.22 -7.81 52.86
N LEU A 229 0.21 -7.42 51.66
CA LEU A 229 1.44 -6.65 51.43
C LEU A 229 1.14 -5.18 51.07
N ASP A 230 0.25 -4.54 51.84
CA ASP A 230 -0.20 -3.16 51.58
C ASP A 230 0.94 -2.14 51.57
N ILE A 231 2.02 -2.42 52.29
CA ILE A 231 3.25 -1.61 52.33
C ILE A 231 3.87 -1.44 50.93
N ILE A 232 3.76 -2.46 50.07
CA ILE A 232 4.24 -2.39 48.68
C ILE A 232 3.34 -1.43 47.86
N LEU A 233 2.04 -1.42 48.13
CA LEU A 233 1.11 -0.51 47.45
C LEU A 233 1.36 0.95 47.83
N ASP A 234 1.67 1.23 49.10
CA ASP A 234 1.98 2.58 49.56
C ASP A 234 3.26 3.12 48.89
N PHE A 235 4.26 2.28 48.67
CA PHE A 235 5.49 2.66 47.97
C PHE A 235 5.23 3.06 46.51
N TYR A 236 4.44 2.26 45.79
CA TYR A 236 4.12 2.50 44.38
C TYR A 236 2.87 3.36 44.16
N GLN A 237 2.28 3.94 45.21
CA GLN A 237 0.98 4.62 45.13
C GLN A 237 0.96 5.75 44.11
N ASN A 238 2.03 6.55 44.07
CA ASN A 238 2.15 7.67 43.12
C ASN A 238 2.24 7.17 41.67
N GLU A 239 2.99 6.09 41.42
CA GLU A 239 3.15 5.51 40.09
C GLU A 239 1.86 4.84 39.60
N ILE A 240 1.17 4.13 40.49
CA ILE A 240 -0.15 3.52 40.21
C ILE A 240 -1.17 4.62 39.89
N GLN A 241 -1.21 5.70 40.66
CA GLN A 241 -2.12 6.81 40.41
C GLN A 241 -1.78 7.54 39.11
N ALA A 242 -0.50 7.74 38.82
CA ALA A 242 -0.03 8.31 37.55
C ALA A 242 -0.45 7.43 36.36
N ALA A 243 -0.31 6.10 36.46
CA ALA A 243 -0.74 5.15 35.46
C ALA A 243 -2.25 5.23 35.19
N PHE A 244 -3.08 5.20 36.24
CA PHE A 244 -4.53 5.37 36.09
C PHE A 244 -4.92 6.71 35.47
N SER A 245 -4.27 7.80 35.90
CA SER A 245 -4.54 9.13 35.33
C SER A 245 -4.16 9.22 33.86
N SER A 246 -3.08 8.54 33.45
CA SER A 246 -2.61 8.51 32.07
C SER A 246 -3.55 7.70 31.18
N LEU A 247 -4.00 6.53 31.64
CA LEU A 247 -5.01 5.72 30.95
C LEU A 247 -6.35 6.47 30.83
N GLN A 248 -6.77 7.17 31.89
CA GLN A 248 -7.98 7.98 31.87
C GLN A 248 -7.88 9.12 30.84
N LYS A 249 -6.74 9.81 30.76
CA LYS A 249 -6.52 10.86 29.75
C LYS A 249 -6.66 10.32 28.33
N ILE A 250 -6.10 9.15 28.02
CA ILE A 250 -6.28 8.51 26.71
C ILE A 250 -7.76 8.21 26.45
N ARG A 251 -8.48 7.69 27.45
CA ARG A 251 -9.91 7.43 27.33
C ARG A 251 -10.74 8.69 27.09
N GLU A 252 -10.35 9.80 27.70
CA GLU A 252 -10.96 11.11 27.47
C GLU A 252 -10.64 11.64 26.06
N GLU A 253 -9.38 11.53 25.62
CA GLU A 253 -8.95 11.90 24.27
C GLU A 253 -9.65 11.08 23.17
N LEU A 254 -9.91 9.79 23.40
CA LEU A 254 -10.71 8.95 22.49
C LEU A 254 -12.18 9.38 22.41
N LYS A 255 -12.70 10.09 23.41
CA LYS A 255 -14.07 10.63 23.40
C LYS A 255 -14.15 12.02 22.79
N LEU A 256 -13.05 12.77 22.77
CA LEU A 256 -13.00 14.09 22.16
C LEU A 256 -13.07 13.96 20.64
N LYS A 257 -14.03 14.67 20.04
CA LYS A 257 -14.13 14.80 18.58
C LYS A 257 -13.56 16.16 18.17
N PRO A 258 -12.68 16.23 17.16
CA PRO A 258 -12.13 15.13 16.37
C PRO A 258 -10.93 14.42 17.04
N ILE A 259 -10.85 13.09 16.89
CA ILE A 259 -9.81 12.23 17.49
C ILE A 259 -8.50 12.37 16.72
N ARG A 260 -7.38 12.62 17.45
CA ARG A 260 -6.03 12.68 16.88
C ARG A 260 -5.33 11.33 17.00
N ILE A 261 -5.52 10.44 16.03
CA ILE A 261 -4.98 9.08 16.07
C ILE A 261 -3.44 9.05 16.13
N SER A 262 -2.75 9.90 15.37
CA SER A 262 -1.28 9.96 15.36
C SER A 262 -0.70 10.25 16.75
N TYR A 263 -1.24 11.28 17.40
CA TYR A 263 -0.88 11.65 18.77
C TYR A 263 -1.22 10.55 19.79
N ILE A 264 -2.44 9.99 19.72
CA ILE A 264 -2.87 8.91 20.61
C ILE A 264 -1.96 7.70 20.47
N LYS A 265 -1.50 7.39 19.24
CA LYS A 265 -0.63 6.24 19.00
C LYS A 265 0.70 6.32 19.70
N GLU A 266 1.36 7.47 19.65
CA GLU A 266 2.63 7.69 20.33
C GLU A 266 2.47 7.66 21.85
N GLN A 267 1.45 8.37 22.36
CA GLN A 267 1.18 8.43 23.79
C GLN A 267 0.77 7.07 24.36
N PHE A 268 -0.11 6.34 23.66
CA PHE A 268 -0.59 5.03 24.10
C PHE A 268 0.54 4.01 24.16
N ASN A 269 1.45 3.99 23.17
CA ASN A 269 2.59 3.06 23.20
C ASN A 269 3.52 3.33 24.40
N SER A 270 3.81 4.60 24.70
CA SER A 270 4.62 4.96 25.86
C SER A 270 3.94 4.59 27.18
N ILE A 271 2.65 4.90 27.31
CA ILE A 271 1.87 4.60 28.51
C ILE A 271 1.72 3.08 28.69
N GLN A 272 1.46 2.34 27.62
CA GLN A 272 1.35 0.88 27.64
C GLN A 272 2.65 0.24 28.15
N GLY A 273 3.81 0.67 27.66
CA GLY A 273 5.10 0.18 28.15
C GLY A 273 5.28 0.41 29.64
N ASN A 274 5.09 1.66 30.08
CA ASN A 274 5.24 2.04 31.48
C ASN A 274 4.29 1.26 32.42
N VAL A 275 3.04 1.04 31.99
CA VAL A 275 2.05 0.29 32.78
C VAL A 275 2.43 -1.19 32.90
N LEU A 276 2.87 -1.81 31.80
CA LEU A 276 3.27 -3.21 31.80
C LEU A 276 4.52 -3.44 32.67
N ASP A 277 5.50 -2.54 32.58
CA ASP A 277 6.71 -2.59 33.40
C ASP A 277 6.38 -2.44 34.89
N LEU A 278 5.48 -1.51 35.24
CA LEU A 278 5.00 -1.34 36.62
C LEU A 278 4.29 -2.60 37.14
N ILE A 279 3.41 -3.20 36.33
CA ILE A 279 2.72 -4.45 36.70
C ILE A 279 3.74 -5.57 36.96
N GLN A 280 4.74 -5.72 36.09
CA GLN A 280 5.77 -6.74 36.23
C GLN A 280 6.60 -6.50 37.49
N LEU A 281 7.01 -5.26 37.75
CA LEU A 281 7.78 -4.89 38.94
C LEU A 281 7.01 -5.19 40.23
N ILE A 282 5.73 -4.82 40.31
CA ILE A 282 4.89 -5.09 41.49
C ILE A 282 4.74 -6.60 41.69
N LYS A 283 4.45 -7.36 40.63
CA LYS A 283 4.32 -8.83 40.72
C LYS A 283 5.60 -9.49 41.20
N GLN A 284 6.75 -9.04 40.67
CA GLN A 284 8.06 -9.55 41.09
C GLN A 284 8.31 -9.24 42.58
N ARG A 285 8.02 -8.03 43.05
CA ARG A 285 8.18 -7.67 44.47
C ARG A 285 7.28 -8.51 45.39
N VAL A 286 6.05 -8.79 44.98
CA VAL A 286 5.16 -9.70 45.74
C VAL A 286 5.72 -11.12 45.79
N GLN A 287 6.26 -11.62 44.69
CA GLN A 287 6.89 -12.95 44.66
C GLN A 287 8.11 -13.01 45.59
N GLU A 288 8.98 -11.98 45.56
CA GLU A 288 10.14 -11.87 46.44
C GLU A 288 9.73 -11.81 47.91
N ALA A 289 8.68 -11.04 48.25
CA ALA A 289 8.14 -10.97 49.59
C ALA A 289 7.57 -12.32 50.05
N ASN A 290 6.81 -13.01 49.20
CA ASN A 290 6.27 -14.33 49.49
C ASN A 290 7.38 -15.38 49.70
N LEU A 291 8.44 -15.35 48.88
CA LEU A 291 9.60 -16.23 49.04
C LEU A 291 10.34 -15.95 50.34
N ALA A 292 10.57 -14.68 50.68
CA ALA A 292 11.19 -14.30 51.94
C ALA A 292 10.34 -14.77 53.14
N ALA A 293 9.02 -14.55 53.10
CA ALA A 293 8.11 -14.97 54.16
C ALA A 293 8.10 -16.51 54.36
N GLN A 294 8.02 -17.28 53.27
CA GLN A 294 8.10 -18.73 53.34
C GLN A 294 9.45 -19.20 53.89
N SER A 295 10.54 -18.59 53.44
CA SER A 295 11.89 -18.92 53.90
C SER A 295 12.02 -18.67 55.41
N ILE A 296 11.52 -17.53 55.91
CA ILE A 296 11.50 -17.21 57.35
C ILE A 296 10.68 -18.23 58.14
N ILE A 297 9.51 -18.64 57.64
CA ILE A 297 8.66 -19.66 58.29
C ILE A 297 9.41 -20.99 58.41
N TYR A 298 10.07 -21.44 57.34
CA TYR A 298 10.85 -22.68 57.36
C TYR A 298 12.06 -22.57 58.29
N ALA A 299 12.80 -21.46 58.24
CA ALA A 299 13.95 -21.25 59.13
C ALA A 299 13.52 -21.11 60.60
N ASN A 300 12.34 -20.57 60.89
CA ASN A 300 11.79 -20.50 62.25
C ASN A 300 11.56 -21.89 62.88
N GLN A 301 11.37 -22.94 62.10
CA GLN A 301 11.28 -24.31 62.62
C GLN A 301 12.61 -24.78 63.24
N LEU A 302 13.74 -24.26 62.73
CA LEU A 302 15.10 -24.60 63.17
C LEU A 302 15.59 -23.73 64.34
N ARG A 303 14.80 -22.72 64.73
CA ARG A 303 15.14 -21.72 65.76
C ARG A 303 15.42 -22.33 67.13
N SER A 304 14.73 -23.42 67.46
CA SER A 304 14.88 -24.14 68.73
C SER A 304 16.15 -24.99 68.80
N GLU A 305 16.70 -25.37 67.63
CA GLU A 305 17.83 -26.31 67.54
C GLU A 305 19.18 -25.58 67.45
N PHE A 306 19.21 -24.35 66.93
CA PHE A 306 20.45 -23.61 66.69
C PHE A 306 20.37 -22.13 67.10
N ASN A 307 21.14 -21.73 68.12
CA ASN A 307 21.22 -20.34 68.60
C ASN A 307 21.75 -19.34 67.55
N GLN A 308 22.58 -19.80 66.60
CA GLN A 308 23.09 -18.97 65.50
C GLN A 308 21.99 -18.61 64.49
N VAL A 309 21.02 -19.52 64.30
CA VAL A 309 19.87 -19.30 63.42
C VAL A 309 18.91 -18.27 64.01
N ASP A 310 18.76 -18.20 65.35
CA ASP A 310 17.92 -17.18 66.02
C ASP A 310 18.44 -15.74 65.85
N GLN A 311 19.76 -15.53 65.89
CA GLN A 311 20.34 -14.18 65.69
C GLN A 311 20.13 -13.69 64.25
N LEU A 312 20.40 -14.55 63.27
CA LEU A 312 20.22 -14.23 61.85
C LEU A 312 18.74 -14.10 61.46
N LEU A 313 17.84 -14.87 62.08
CA LEU A 313 16.40 -14.72 61.89
C LEU A 313 15.89 -13.36 62.38
N LYS A 314 16.40 -12.84 63.50
CA LYS A 314 16.03 -11.51 63.99
C LYS A 314 16.48 -10.41 63.02
N GLU A 315 17.66 -10.56 62.43
CA GLU A 315 18.14 -9.66 61.38
C GLU A 315 17.29 -9.78 60.10
N ALA A 316 16.92 -10.99 59.71
CA ALA A 316 16.03 -11.25 58.57
C ALA A 316 14.61 -10.69 58.78
N GLU A 317 14.02 -10.85 59.97
CA GLU A 317 12.72 -10.27 60.35
C GLU A 317 12.76 -8.73 60.31
N SER A 318 13.88 -8.13 60.76
CA SER A 318 14.11 -6.69 60.67
C SER A 318 14.24 -6.22 59.21
N ASN A 319 15.01 -6.94 58.38
CA ASN A 319 15.18 -6.62 56.96
C ASN A 319 13.88 -6.79 56.15
N TYR A 320 13.06 -7.78 56.51
CA TYR A 320 11.72 -7.98 55.95
C TYR A 320 10.81 -6.78 56.24
N ALA A 321 10.83 -6.28 57.48
CA ALA A 321 10.09 -5.08 57.88
C ALA A 321 10.59 -3.81 57.15
N GLN A 322 11.87 -3.78 56.77
CA GLN A 322 12.50 -2.69 56.01
C GLN A 322 12.34 -2.82 54.48
N GLN A 323 11.59 -3.81 53.99
CA GLN A 323 11.31 -4.05 52.56
C GLN A 323 12.50 -4.58 51.72
N ASN A 324 13.58 -5.04 52.35
CA ASN A 324 14.71 -5.67 51.66
C ASN A 324 14.42 -7.15 51.38
N TYR A 325 13.35 -7.43 50.64
CA TYR A 325 12.84 -8.80 50.43
C TYR A 325 13.85 -9.72 49.74
N LYS A 326 14.63 -9.22 48.78
CA LYS A 326 15.69 -10.01 48.10
C LYS A 326 16.79 -10.43 49.05
N GLU A 327 17.38 -9.47 49.75
CA GLU A 327 18.48 -9.72 50.69
C GLU A 327 18.02 -10.64 51.82
N THR A 328 16.78 -10.46 52.28
CA THR A 328 16.17 -11.34 53.29
C THR A 328 15.99 -12.76 52.75
N ALA A 329 15.49 -12.93 51.53
CA ALA A 329 15.34 -14.24 50.91
C ALA A 329 16.70 -14.93 50.73
N GLU A 330 17.71 -14.24 50.20
CA GLU A 330 19.06 -14.79 49.99
C GLU A 330 19.72 -15.21 51.31
N MET A 331 19.64 -14.36 52.34
CA MET A 331 20.20 -14.63 53.67
C MET A 331 19.55 -15.87 54.31
N VAL A 332 18.23 -16.01 54.20
CA VAL A 332 17.51 -17.15 54.78
C VAL A 332 17.67 -18.43 53.93
N ILE A 333 17.76 -18.31 52.59
CA ILE A 333 18.06 -19.45 51.70
C ILE A 333 19.46 -20.00 51.96
N GLN A 334 20.45 -19.14 52.22
CA GLN A 334 21.81 -19.57 52.57
C GLN A 334 21.84 -20.37 53.87
N ILE A 335 21.04 -19.97 54.87
CA ILE A 335 20.86 -20.71 56.13
C ILE A 335 20.19 -22.06 55.88
N LEU A 336 19.11 -22.09 55.09
CA LEU A 336 18.40 -23.33 54.76
C LEU A 336 19.28 -24.31 53.96
N LYS A 337 20.22 -23.81 53.15
CA LYS A 337 21.18 -24.63 52.40
C LYS A 337 22.16 -25.37 53.31
N GLU A 338 22.57 -24.77 54.43
CA GLU A 338 23.50 -25.38 55.39
C GLU A 338 22.80 -26.35 56.35
N TYR A 339 21.57 -26.07 56.77
CA TYR A 339 20.91 -26.79 57.87
C TYR A 339 19.73 -27.69 57.43
N HIS A 340 19.10 -27.47 56.27
CA HIS A 340 17.97 -28.30 55.82
C HIS A 340 17.86 -28.38 54.27
N PRO A 341 18.63 -29.28 53.61
CA PRO A 341 18.71 -29.37 52.15
C PRO A 341 17.37 -29.74 51.46
N VAL A 342 16.42 -30.36 52.17
CA VAL A 342 15.10 -30.72 51.64
C VAL A 342 14.16 -29.49 51.54
N ALA A 343 14.35 -28.49 52.42
CA ALA A 343 13.58 -27.23 52.36
C ALA A 343 14.12 -26.32 51.25
N TYR A 344 15.44 -26.38 51.02
CA TYR A 344 16.11 -25.74 49.89
C TYR A 344 15.60 -26.26 48.53
N GLN A 345 15.36 -27.57 48.39
CA GLN A 345 14.76 -28.15 47.18
C GLN A 345 13.29 -27.74 46.95
N MET A 346 12.49 -27.56 48.01
CA MET A 346 11.09 -27.11 47.91
C MET A 346 10.94 -25.63 47.52
N LEU A 347 11.91 -24.78 47.88
CA LEU A 347 11.95 -23.35 47.55
C LEU A 347 12.58 -23.05 46.17
N GLY A 348 12.84 -24.08 45.35
CA GLY A 348 13.35 -23.93 43.98
C GLY A 348 14.87 -23.91 43.85
N GLY A 349 15.60 -24.36 44.87
CA GLY A 349 17.03 -24.63 44.75
C GLY A 349 17.27 -25.81 43.82
N LYS A 350 17.89 -25.56 42.66
CA LYS A 350 18.57 -26.62 41.90
C LYS A 350 19.73 -27.19 42.69
#